data_AF-K2QY80-F1
#
_entry.id   AF-K2QY80-F1
#
_cell.length_a   1.000
_cell.length_b   1.000
_cell.length_c   1.000
_cell.angle_alpha   90.00
_cell.angle_beta   90.00
_cell.angle_gamma   90.00
#
_symmetry.space_group_name_H-M   'P 1'
#
loop_
_entity.id
_entity.type
_entity.pdbx_description
1 polymer ?
#
loop_
_entity_poly.entity_id
_entity_poly.type
_entity_poly.pdbx_seq_one_letter_code
_entity_poly.pdbx_strand_id
1 'polypeptide(L)'
;MIAATIPPFIGMISMALLPNTHENRWIKWGMYLMTVPFVLSLFLAWTLIPSNVAGRTKKTVISSATFLGYCVGNMCGSQIFKSKDAPRYIPGTIGASIALGAEFLLICAWRIYYVWQNKKRERAAAESRVSAEEQEKVGRQMGENDVTDLQNPHFRYTM
;
A
#
# COMPACT_ATOMS: atom_id res chain seq x y z
N MET A 1 0.38 6.74 -3.91
CA MET A 1 0.59 5.95 -2.67
C MET A 1 1.88 6.29 -1.95
N ILE A 2 3.05 6.16 -2.59
CA ILE A 2 4.36 6.43 -1.93
C ILE A 2 4.49 7.89 -1.45
N ALA A 3 4.08 8.88 -2.26
CA ALA A 3 4.15 10.29 -1.83
C ALA A 3 3.23 10.61 -0.64
N ALA A 4 2.14 9.86 -0.46
CA ALA A 4 1.14 10.08 0.59
C ALA A 4 1.46 9.33 1.90
N THR A 5 2.45 8.43 1.90
CA THR A 5 2.95 7.72 3.11
C THR A 5 4.11 8.46 3.79
N ILE A 6 4.77 9.38 3.09
CA ILE A 6 5.89 10.18 3.62
C ILE A 6 5.44 11.17 4.72
N PRO A 7 4.38 12.00 4.54
CA PRO A 7 3.95 12.93 5.58
C PRO A 7 3.50 12.25 6.90
N PRO A 8 2.75 11.14 6.87
CA PRO A 8 2.39 10.40 8.09
C PRO A 8 3.59 9.81 8.83
N PHE A 9 4.60 9.32 8.09
CA PHE A 9 5.83 8.80 8.68
C PHE A 9 6.62 9.89 9.42
N ILE A 10 6.75 11.07 8.78
CA ILE A 10 7.40 12.25 9.39
C ILE A 10 6.59 12.75 10.59
N GLY A 11 5.26 12.81 10.50
CA GLY A 11 4.38 13.22 11.59
C GLY A 11 4.49 12.31 12.81
N MET A 12 4.52 10.99 12.62
CA MET A 12 4.65 10.02 13.71
C MET A 12 6.03 10.05 14.38
N ILE A 13 7.12 10.13 13.60
CA ILE A 13 8.49 10.21 14.17
C ILE A 13 8.68 11.53 14.93
N SER A 14 8.19 12.64 14.39
CA SER A 14 8.26 13.94 15.04
C SER A 14 7.50 13.96 16.37
N MET A 15 6.36 13.28 16.44
CA MET A 15 5.61 13.09 17.69
C MET A 15 6.36 12.26 18.74
N ALA A 16 7.10 11.25 18.31
CA ALA A 16 7.91 10.37 19.17
C ALA A 16 9.09 11.13 19.80
N LEU A 17 9.79 11.91 18.98
CA LEU A 17 11.06 12.55 19.35
C LEU A 17 10.86 13.87 20.11
N LEU A 18 9.80 14.63 19.86
CA LEU A 18 9.63 15.94 20.51
C LEU A 18 9.30 15.83 22.02
N PRO A 19 10.00 16.59 22.89
CA PRO A 19 9.65 16.68 24.31
C PRO A 19 8.29 17.36 24.52
N ASN A 20 7.54 16.90 25.53
CA ASN A 20 6.23 17.44 25.94
C ASN A 20 6.39 18.77 26.69
N THR A 21 6.95 19.77 26.03
CA THR A 21 7.09 21.13 26.58
C THR A 21 5.93 22.00 26.10
N HIS A 22 5.49 22.96 26.92
CA HIS A 22 4.36 23.83 26.60
C HIS A 22 4.55 24.67 25.32
N GLU A 23 5.79 24.96 24.92
CA GLU A 23 6.15 25.63 23.65
C GLU A 23 5.88 24.76 22.42
N ASN A 24 6.02 23.45 22.54
CA ASN A 24 5.94 22.51 21.41
C ASN A 24 4.51 22.03 21.11
N ARG A 25 3.50 22.54 21.83
CA ARG A 25 2.10 22.10 21.70
C ARG A 25 1.55 22.27 20.29
N TRP A 26 1.83 23.42 19.66
CA TRP A 26 1.38 23.72 18.30
C TRP A 26 2.12 22.91 17.24
N ILE A 27 3.42 22.65 17.46
CA ILE A 27 4.22 21.81 16.56
C ILE A 27 3.71 20.36 16.61
N LYS A 28 3.40 19.84 17.80
CA LYS A 28 2.77 18.51 17.93
C LYS A 28 1.40 18.48 17.26
N TRP A 29 0.54 19.48 17.47
CA TRP A 29 -0.75 19.53 16.81
C TRP A 29 -0.63 19.56 15.26
N GLY A 30 0.32 20.32 14.72
CA GLY A 30 0.63 20.32 13.28
C GLY A 30 1.14 18.96 12.78
N MET A 31 1.99 18.28 13.56
CA MET A 31 2.48 16.94 13.23
C MET A 31 1.39 15.87 13.33
N TYR A 32 0.39 16.05 14.20
CA TYR A 32 -0.81 15.21 14.22
C TYR A 32 -1.63 15.38 12.95
N LEU A 33 -1.83 16.62 12.49
CA LEU A 33 -2.52 16.88 11.21
C LEU A 33 -1.77 16.29 10.01
N MET A 34 -0.43 16.25 10.05
CA MET A 34 0.40 15.58 9.04
C MET A 34 0.19 14.06 8.96
N THR A 35 -0.47 13.44 9.95
CA THR A 35 -0.86 12.02 9.88
C THR A 35 -2.18 11.78 9.14
N VAL A 36 -3.03 12.81 9.01
CA VAL A 36 -4.34 12.71 8.32
C VAL A 36 -4.24 12.24 6.86
N PRO A 37 -3.23 12.65 6.05
CA PRO A 37 -3.04 12.14 4.70
C PRO A 37 -2.88 10.62 4.58
N PHE A 38 -2.60 9.90 5.67
CA PHE A 38 -2.58 8.43 5.70
C PHE A 38 -3.88 7.80 5.16
N VAL A 39 -5.02 8.44 5.43
CA VAL A 39 -6.34 8.00 4.97
C VAL A 39 -6.40 7.95 3.44
N LEU A 40 -5.78 8.91 2.75
CA LEU A 40 -5.72 8.93 1.28
C LEU A 40 -4.91 7.75 0.74
N SER A 41 -3.81 7.39 1.40
CA SER A 41 -3.01 6.23 1.02
C SER A 41 -3.80 4.93 1.13
N LEU A 42 -4.59 4.76 2.20
CA LEU A 42 -5.43 3.59 2.41
C LEU A 42 -6.49 3.43 1.31
N PHE A 43 -7.22 4.49 0.98
CA PHE A 43 -8.26 4.43 -0.07
C PHE A 43 -7.68 4.17 -1.46
N LEU A 44 -6.52 4.76 -1.78
CA LEU A 44 -5.80 4.47 -3.02
C LEU A 44 -5.35 3.00 -3.06
N ALA A 45 -4.88 2.42 -1.94
CA ALA A 45 -4.54 1.01 -1.84
C ALA A 45 -5.73 0.11 -2.21
N TRP A 46 -6.88 0.37 -1.60
CA TRP A 46 -8.11 -0.38 -1.81
C TRP A 46 -8.59 -0.35 -3.26
N THR A 47 -8.29 0.71 -4.00
CA THR A 47 -8.65 0.82 -5.42
C THR A 47 -7.63 0.11 -6.33
N LEU A 48 -6.34 0.19 -5.98
CA LEU A 48 -5.25 -0.35 -6.79
C LEU A 48 -5.11 -1.88 -6.67
N ILE A 49 -5.35 -2.46 -5.50
CA ILE A 49 -5.30 -3.92 -5.28
C ILE A 49 -6.22 -4.69 -6.26
N PRO A 50 -7.53 -4.42 -6.33
CA PRO A 50 -8.45 -5.11 -7.24
C PRO A 50 -8.21 -4.77 -8.72
N SER A 51 -7.53 -3.66 -9.01
CA SER A 51 -7.19 -3.26 -10.39
C SER A 51 -5.97 -4.00 -10.93
N ASN A 52 -5.10 -4.51 -10.06
CA ASN A 52 -3.87 -5.22 -10.43
C ASN A 52 -4.01 -6.75 -10.40
N VAL A 53 -5.21 -7.26 -10.21
CA VAL A 53 -5.50 -8.70 -10.15
C VAL A 53 -6.50 -9.06 -11.24
N ALA A 54 -6.12 -9.97 -12.12
CA ALA A 54 -7.01 -10.56 -13.12
C ALA A 54 -7.66 -11.85 -12.59
N GLY A 55 -8.87 -12.13 -13.06
CA GLY A 55 -9.71 -13.25 -12.65
C GLY A 55 -10.67 -12.88 -11.52
N ARG A 56 -11.96 -13.17 -11.70
CA ARG A 56 -13.06 -12.90 -10.77
C ARG A 56 -12.84 -13.60 -9.43
N THR A 57 -12.45 -14.87 -9.45
CA THR A 57 -12.24 -15.67 -8.24
C THR A 57 -11.06 -15.13 -7.42
N LYS A 58 -9.93 -14.89 -8.09
CA LYS A 58 -8.71 -14.34 -7.46
C LYS A 58 -8.94 -12.93 -6.89
N LYS A 59 -9.67 -12.08 -7.62
CA LYS A 59 -10.00 -10.72 -7.20
C LYS A 59 -10.84 -10.69 -5.93
N THR A 60 -11.83 -11.57 -5.81
CA THR A 60 -12.64 -11.69 -4.58
C THR A 60 -11.79 -12.18 -3.41
N VAL A 61 -11.00 -13.24 -3.59
CA VAL A 61 -10.14 -13.78 -2.51
C VAL A 61 -9.15 -12.73 -2.01
N ILE A 62 -8.47 -12.00 -2.90
CA ILE A 62 -7.50 -10.96 -2.52
C ILE A 62 -8.19 -9.78 -1.83
N SER A 63 -9.35 -9.35 -2.31
CA SER A 63 -10.12 -8.27 -1.68
C SER A 63 -10.58 -8.66 -0.26
N SER A 64 -11.10 -9.87 -0.09
CA SER A 64 -11.51 -10.39 1.22
C SER A 64 -10.33 -10.55 2.18
N ALA A 65 -9.18 -11.05 1.70
CA ALA A 65 -7.97 -11.16 2.50
C ALA A 65 -7.44 -9.79 2.95
N THR A 66 -7.51 -8.78 2.06
CA THR A 66 -7.12 -7.40 2.38
C THR A 66 -8.01 -6.82 3.48
N PHE A 67 -9.33 -7.05 3.40
CA PHE A 67 -10.27 -6.59 4.41
C PHE A 67 -10.03 -7.28 5.77
N LEU A 68 -9.78 -8.59 5.76
CA LEU A 68 -9.44 -9.34 6.97
C LEU A 68 -8.17 -8.79 7.62
N GLY A 69 -7.12 -8.54 6.83
CA GLY A 69 -5.88 -7.93 7.30
C GLY A 69 -6.09 -6.56 7.95
N TYR A 70 -6.96 -5.73 7.37
CA TYR A 70 -7.34 -4.43 7.95
C TYR A 70 -8.03 -4.58 9.32
N CYS A 71 -8.98 -5.51 9.45
CA CYS A 71 -9.67 -5.77 10.72
C CYS A 71 -8.69 -6.28 11.80
N VAL A 72 -7.81 -7.22 11.46
CA VAL A 72 -6.80 -7.76 12.37
C VAL A 72 -5.81 -6.67 12.78
N GLY A 73 -5.35 -5.86 11.83
CA GLY A 73 -4.45 -4.73 12.10
C GLY A 73 -5.03 -3.73 13.10
N ASN A 74 -6.31 -3.38 12.99
CA ASN A 74 -6.98 -2.51 13.95
C ASN A 74 -7.10 -3.13 15.34
N MET A 75 -7.36 -4.44 15.43
CA MET A 75 -7.44 -5.17 16.70
C MET A 75 -6.08 -5.29 17.38
N CYS A 76 -4.99 -5.48 16.63
CA CYS A 76 -3.64 -5.49 17.17
C CYS A 76 -3.15 -4.08 17.53
N GLY A 77 -3.48 -3.08 16.71
CA GLY A 77 -3.08 -1.69 16.89
C GLY A 77 -3.59 -1.08 18.21
N SER A 78 -4.84 -1.40 18.59
CA SER A 78 -5.41 -0.93 19.86
C SER A 78 -4.71 -1.51 21.10
N GLN A 79 -4.07 -2.67 20.98
CA GLN A 79 -3.37 -3.35 22.08
C GLN A 79 -1.94 -2.86 22.29
N ILE A 80 -1.37 -2.16 21.30
CA ILE A 80 0.01 -1.63 21.35
C ILE A 80 0.10 -0.40 22.27
N PHE A 81 -0.97 0.36 22.43
CA PHE A 81 -1.02 1.55 23.29
C PHE A 81 -1.53 1.20 24.69
N LYS A 82 -0.63 0.72 25.55
CA LYS A 82 -0.98 0.35 26.93
C LYS A 82 -1.04 1.56 27.85
N SER A 83 -2.05 1.62 28.72
CA SER A 83 -2.22 2.69 29.71
C SER A 83 -1.03 2.83 30.68
N LYS A 84 -0.26 1.76 30.88
CA LYS A 84 0.95 1.72 31.71
C LYS A 84 2.08 2.60 31.17
N ASP A 85 2.10 2.87 29.86
CA ASP A 85 3.15 3.63 29.18
C ASP A 85 2.77 5.12 28.99
N ALA A 86 1.66 5.56 29.58
CA ALA A 86 1.29 6.97 29.63
C ALA A 86 2.37 7.79 30.39
N PRO A 87 2.63 9.06 30.02
CA PRO A 87 1.95 9.90 29.02
C PRO A 87 2.63 9.91 27.63
N ARG A 88 3.77 9.21 27.47
CA ARG A 88 4.60 9.32 26.25
C ARG A 88 4.46 8.13 25.30
N TYR A 89 3.92 7.00 25.77
CA TYR A 89 3.63 5.79 24.98
C TYR A 89 4.78 5.34 24.06
N ILE A 90 6.01 5.52 24.52
CA ILE A 90 7.25 5.25 23.75
C ILE A 90 7.23 3.88 23.07
N PRO A 91 6.91 2.75 23.75
CA PRO A 91 6.88 1.44 23.09
C PRO A 91 5.79 1.36 22.01
N GLY A 92 4.65 2.03 22.21
CA GLY A 92 3.58 2.08 21.23
C GLY A 92 3.97 2.87 19.99
N THR A 93 4.63 4.01 20.18
CA THR A 93 5.14 4.82 19.06
C THR A 93 6.22 4.11 18.27
N ILE A 94 7.15 3.39 18.94
CA ILE A 94 8.17 2.58 18.25
C ILE A 94 7.50 1.50 17.39
N GLY A 95 6.54 0.76 17.96
CA GLY A 95 5.81 -0.27 17.22
C GLY A 95 5.09 0.28 15.99
N ALA A 96 4.44 1.45 16.14
CA ALA A 96 3.75 2.11 15.04
C ALA A 96 4.74 2.64 13.96
N SER A 97 5.90 3.17 14.36
CA SER A 97 6.96 3.59 13.42
C SER A 97 7.55 2.41 12.63
N ILE A 98 7.77 1.25 13.28
CA ILE A 98 8.24 0.03 12.61
C ILE A 98 7.19 -0.44 11.60
N ALA A 99 5.90 -0.43 11.98
CA ALA A 99 4.82 -0.83 11.09
C ALA A 99 4.74 0.06 9.84
N LEU A 100 4.83 1.39 9.99
CA LEU A 100 4.89 2.29 8.83
C LEU A 100 6.15 2.09 7.98
N GLY A 101 7.30 1.83 8.60
CA GLY A 101 8.54 1.54 7.88
C GLY A 101 8.44 0.26 7.03
N ALA A 102 7.84 -0.80 7.60
CA ALA A 102 7.56 -2.03 6.89
C ALA A 102 6.56 -1.83 5.75
N GLU A 103 5.50 -1.05 5.96
CA GLU A 103 4.54 -0.67 4.92
C GLU A 103 5.24 0.03 3.74
N PHE A 104 6.09 1.03 4.04
CA PHE A 104 6.84 1.75 3.01
C PHE A 104 7.72 0.80 2.17
N LEU A 105 8.47 -0.09 2.82
CA LEU A 105 9.31 -1.08 2.14
C LEU A 105 8.48 -2.03 1.27
N LEU A 106 7.33 -2.49 1.76
CA LEU A 106 6.42 -3.35 0.99
C LEU A 106 5.89 -2.63 -0.25
N ILE A 107 5.45 -1.37 -0.13
CA ILE A 107 4.97 -0.58 -1.28
C ILE A 107 6.11 -0.38 -2.30
N CYS A 108 7.33 -0.08 -1.85
CA CYS A 108 8.48 0.04 -2.73
C CYS A 108 8.79 -1.27 -3.46
N ALA A 109 8.82 -2.40 -2.74
CA ALA A 109 9.04 -3.71 -3.34
C ALA A 109 7.95 -4.06 -4.35
N TRP A 110 6.69 -3.77 -4.03
CA TRP A 110 5.55 -4.02 -4.91
C TRP A 110 5.64 -3.21 -6.21
N ARG A 111 6.02 -1.93 -6.10
CA ARG A 111 6.24 -1.07 -7.27
C ARG A 111 7.40 -1.55 -8.14
N ILE A 112 8.53 -1.95 -7.54
CA ILE A 112 9.69 -2.49 -8.28
C ILE A 112 9.28 -3.76 -9.02
N TYR A 113 8.53 -4.64 -8.36
CA TYR A 113 8.03 -5.87 -8.97
C TYR A 113 7.13 -5.60 -10.17
N TYR A 114 6.17 -4.66 -10.07
CA TYR A 114 5.30 -4.31 -11.20
C TYR A 114 6.05 -3.64 -12.35
N VAL A 115 7.00 -2.74 -12.06
CA VAL A 115 7.83 -2.14 -13.12
C VAL A 115 8.68 -3.20 -13.82
N TRP A 116 9.26 -4.14 -13.06
CA TRP A 116 10.06 -5.22 -13.62
C TRP A 116 9.22 -6.17 -14.50
N GLN A 117 8.04 -6.58 -14.02
CA GLN A 117 7.11 -7.41 -14.79
C GLN A 117 6.61 -6.69 -16.06
N ASN A 118 6.23 -5.42 -15.95
CA ASN A 118 5.81 -4.62 -17.11
C ASN A 118 6.95 -4.51 -18.13
N LYS A 119 8.19 -4.21 -17.71
CA LYS A 119 9.35 -4.15 -18.63
C LYS A 119 9.65 -5.49 -19.29
N LYS A 120 9.55 -6.60 -18.55
CA LYS A 120 9.75 -7.96 -19.12
C LYS A 120 8.71 -8.26 -20.19
N ARG A 121 7.45 -7.91 -19.93
CA ARG A 121 6.32 -8.11 -20.86
C ARG A 121 6.40 -7.16 -22.07
N GLU A 122 6.84 -5.93 -21.88
CA GLU A 122 7.09 -4.99 -22.98
C GLU A 122 8.17 -5.48 -23.93
N ARG A 123 9.25 -6.07 -23.40
CA ARG A 123 10.30 -6.65 -24.22
C ARG A 123 9.80 -7.84 -25.05
N ALA A 124 9.03 -8.74 -24.44
CA ALA A 124 8.41 -9.86 -25.14
C ALA A 124 7.37 -9.39 -26.19
N ALA A 125 6.59 -8.34 -25.87
CA ALA A 125 5.63 -7.75 -26.80
C ALA A 125 6.32 -7.10 -28.02
N ALA A 126 7.45 -6.41 -27.80
CA ALA A 126 8.25 -5.81 -28.88
C ALA A 126 8.85 -6.86 -29.83
N GLU A 127 9.19 -8.04 -29.31
CA GLU A 127 9.70 -9.16 -30.11
C GLU A 127 8.58 -9.83 -30.95
N SER A 128 7.32 -9.75 -30.51
CA SER A 128 6.19 -10.44 -31.15
C SER A 128 5.61 -9.77 -32.41
N ARG A 129 5.96 -8.50 -32.72
CA ARG A 129 5.42 -7.71 -33.86
C ARG A 129 3.89 -7.64 -33.99
N VAL A 130 3.12 -8.03 -32.96
CA VAL A 130 1.65 -7.94 -32.94
C VAL A 130 1.22 -6.51 -32.58
N SER A 131 0.15 -6.00 -33.22
CA SER A 131 -0.39 -4.68 -32.92
C SER A 131 -0.83 -4.57 -31.46
N ALA A 132 -0.56 -3.43 -30.81
CA ALA A 132 -0.90 -3.18 -29.41
C ALA A 132 -2.40 -3.38 -29.12
N GLU A 133 -3.25 -3.07 -30.11
CA GLU A 133 -4.71 -3.20 -29.99
C GLU A 133 -5.17 -4.67 -29.98
N GLU A 134 -4.46 -5.54 -30.70
CA GLU A 134 -4.74 -6.97 -30.78
C GLU A 134 -4.25 -7.70 -29.51
N GLN A 135 -3.11 -7.27 -28.97
CA GLN A 135 -2.64 -7.72 -27.66
C GLN A 135 -3.61 -7.35 -26.53
N GLU A 136 -4.20 -6.14 -26.55
CA GLU A 136 -5.18 -5.73 -25.55
C GLU A 136 -6.48 -6.55 -25.66
N LYS A 137 -6.97 -6.81 -26.88
CA LYS A 137 -8.16 -7.65 -27.11
C LYS A 137 -7.96 -9.08 -26.61
N VAL A 138 -6.83 -9.70 -26.94
CA VAL A 138 -6.48 -11.05 -26.48
C VAL A 138 -6.28 -11.08 -24.95
N GLY A 139 -5.69 -10.03 -24.37
CA GLY A 139 -5.56 -9.87 -22.93
C GLY A 139 -6.91 -9.77 -22.21
N ARG A 140 -7.89 -9.04 -22.77
CA ARG A 140 -9.26 -8.97 -22.23
C ARG A 140 -9.99 -10.30 -22.33
N GLN A 141 -9.94 -10.97 -23.48
CA GLN A 141 -10.55 -12.29 -23.66
C GLN A 141 -9.99 -13.35 -22.70
N MET A 142 -8.66 -13.37 -22.48
CA MET A 142 -8.06 -14.24 -21.48
C MET A 142 -8.50 -13.87 -20.05
N GLY A 143 -8.67 -12.59 -19.75
CA GLY A 143 -9.20 -12.14 -18.45
C GLY A 143 -10.66 -12.54 -18.22
N GLU A 144 -11.49 -12.55 -19.26
CA GLU A 144 -12.88 -13.04 -19.22
C GLU A 144 -12.96 -14.54 -18.94
N ASN A 145 -11.97 -15.31 -19.43
CA ASN A 145 -11.83 -16.74 -19.17
C ASN A 145 -11.19 -17.08 -17.79
N ASP A 146 -11.17 -16.13 -16.86
CA ASP A 146 -10.62 -16.27 -15.49
C ASP A 146 -9.11 -16.60 -15.44
N VAL A 147 -8.36 -16.33 -16.52
CA VAL A 147 -6.89 -16.52 -16.55
C VAL A 147 -6.23 -15.50 -15.63
N THR A 148 -5.37 -15.99 -14.73
CA THR A 148 -4.71 -15.15 -13.73
C THR A 148 -3.71 -14.15 -14.34
N ASP A 149 -3.45 -13.05 -13.64
CA ASP A 149 -2.51 -11.99 -14.07
C ASP A 149 -1.08 -12.48 -14.33
N LEU A 150 -0.68 -13.58 -13.69
CA LEU A 150 0.60 -14.25 -13.89
C LEU A 150 0.63 -15.11 -15.16
N GLN A 151 -0.51 -15.69 -15.54
CA GLN A 151 -0.66 -16.56 -16.71
C GLN A 151 -1.00 -15.78 -17.98
N ASN A 152 -1.60 -14.59 -17.87
CA ASN A 152 -1.93 -13.73 -19.00
C ASN A 152 -0.71 -12.87 -19.42
N PRO A 153 -0.08 -13.14 -20.58
CA PRO A 153 1.12 -12.41 -21.02
C PRO A 153 0.83 -10.96 -21.39
N HIS A 154 -0.43 -10.64 -21.72
CA HIS A 154 -0.87 -9.33 -22.17
C HIS A 154 -1.47 -8.47 -21.05
N PHE A 155 -1.59 -9.00 -19.83
CA PHE A 155 -2.04 -8.22 -18.68
C PHE A 155 -0.97 -7.20 -18.28
N ARG A 156 -1.38 -5.94 -18.09
CA ARG A 156 -0.50 -4.85 -17.63
C ARG A 156 -0.91 -4.41 -16.24
N TYR A 157 0.08 -4.27 -15.35
CA TYR A 157 -0.14 -3.75 -14.01
C TYR A 157 -0.28 -2.22 -14.04
N THR A 158 -1.32 -1.71 -13.38
CA THR A 158 -1.61 -0.28 -13.23
C THR A 158 -0.82 0.27 -12.05
N MET A 159 -0.02 1.32 -12.29
CA MET A 159 0.88 1.96 -11.31
C MET A 159 0.21 3.05 -10.49
#